data_AF-A0A7W1Z756-F1
#
_entry.id   AF-A0A7W1Z756-F1
#
_cell.length_a   1.000
_cell.length_b   1.000
_cell.length_c   1.000
_cell.angle_alpha   90.00
_cell.angle_beta   90.00
_cell.angle_gamma   90.00
#
_symmetry.space_group_name_H-M   'P 1'
#
loop_
_entity.id
_entity.type
_entity.pdbx_description
1 polymer ?
#
loop_
_entity_poly.entity_id
_entity_poly.type
_entity_poly.pdbx_seq_one_letter_code
_entity_poly.pdbx_strand_id
1 'polypeptide(L)' 'MNAKISDGLHFISKLSFRRAWNAAKVVLSFYISKWTGKPVQWGIPISVTFEPTTSCNLRCPECPSGKREFTRPTGMLQN' A
#
# COMPACT_ATOMS: atom_id res chain seq x y z
N MET A 1 -8.03 -27.16 10.08
CA MET A 1 -8.11 -25.79 10.64
C MET A 1 -8.69 -24.87 9.59
N ASN A 2 -9.57 -23.94 9.95
CA ASN A 2 -10.09 -22.94 9.01
C ASN A 2 -8.93 -22.09 8.48
N ALA A 3 -8.71 -22.09 7.16
CA ALA A 3 -7.58 -21.37 6.52
C ALA A 3 -7.51 -19.89 6.95
N LYS A 4 -8.67 -19.25 7.10
CA LYS A 4 -8.78 -17.85 7.56
C LYS A 4 -8.20 -17.60 8.95
N ILE A 5 -8.33 -18.58 9.86
CA ILE A 5 -7.85 -18.45 11.25
C ILE A 5 -6.33 -18.62 11.28
N SER A 6 -5.79 -19.59 10.55
CA SER A 6 -4.34 -19.77 10.44
C SER A 6 -3.66 -18.56 9.79
N ASP A 7 -4.27 -17.98 8.75
CA ASP A 7 -3.74 -16.80 8.07
C ASP A 7 -3.73 -15.58 8.99
N GLY A 8 -4.81 -15.37 9.75
CA GLY A 8 -4.89 -14.29 10.74
C GLY A 8 -3.80 -14.43 11.82
N LEU A 9 -3.59 -15.64 12.35
CA LEU A 9 -2.55 -15.91 13.34
C LEU A 9 -1.15 -15.67 12.76
N HIS A 10 -0.89 -16.10 11.52
CA HIS A 10 0.36 -15.81 10.82
C HIS A 10 0.58 -14.30 10.64
N PHE A 11 -0.44 -13.56 10.25
CA PHE A 11 -0.33 -12.11 10.08
C PHE A 11 0.03 -11.40 11.39
N ILE A 12 -0.67 -11.75 12.48
CA ILE A 12 -0.41 -11.21 13.82
C ILE A 12 1.02 -11.52 14.27
N SER A 13 1.54 -12.72 13.96
CA SER A 13 2.91 -13.10 14.31
C SER A 13 4.00 -12.23 13.66
N LYS A 14 3.68 -11.53 12.56
CA LYS A 14 4.61 -10.63 11.84
C LYS A 14 4.48 -9.16 12.25
N LEU A 15 3.53 -8.85 13.14
CA LEU A 15 3.33 -7.50 13.65
C LEU A 15 4.36 -7.21 14.74
N SER A 16 5.32 -6.34 14.46
CA SER A 16 6.27 -5.86 15.48
C SER A 16 5.74 -4.61 16.17
N PHE A 17 6.19 -4.35 17.40
CA PHE A 17 5.84 -3.13 18.13
C PHE A 17 6.11 -1.85 17.31
N ARG A 18 7.24 -1.82 16.60
CA ARG A 18 7.60 -0.68 15.72
C ARG A 18 6.61 -0.49 14.57
N ARG A 19 6.14 -1.58 13.95
CA ARG A 19 5.13 -1.55 12.87
C ARG A 19 3.77 -1.09 13.40
N ALA A 20 3.34 -1.62 14.56
CA ALA A 20 2.11 -1.21 15.22
C ALA A 20 2.13 0.27 15.61
N TRP A 21 3.25 0.74 16.16
CA TRP A 21 3.42 2.15 16.51
C TRP A 21 3.39 3.05 15.27
N ASN A 22 4.05 2.67 14.18
CA ASN A 22 3.96 3.43 12.94
C ASN A 22 2.53 3.48 12.38
N ALA A 23 1.82 2.35 12.40
CA ALA A 23 0.42 2.30 11.97
C ALA A 23 -0.46 3.21 12.83
N ALA A 24 -0.28 3.21 14.15
CA ALA A 24 -0.98 4.13 15.05
C ALA A 24 -0.71 5.60 14.71
N LYS A 25 0.56 5.97 14.44
CA LYS A 25 0.92 7.33 14.03
C LYS A 25 0.23 7.75 12.73
N VAL A 26 0.19 6.88 11.71
CA VAL A 26 -0.48 7.15 10.42
C VAL A 26 -1.98 7.37 10.61
N VAL A 27 -2.64 6.52 11.41
CA VAL A 27 -4.08 6.63 11.67
C VAL A 27 -4.39 7.91 12.45
N LEU A 28 -3.66 8.18 13.52
CA LEU A 28 -3.87 9.39 14.33
C LEU A 28 -3.61 10.66 13.51
N SER A 29 -2.55 10.68 12.71
CA SER A 29 -2.23 11.85 11.88
C SER A 29 -3.29 12.09 10.80
N PHE A 30 -3.89 11.03 10.24
CA PHE A 30 -5.03 11.13 9.32
C PHE A 30 -6.25 11.78 9.99
N TYR A 31 -6.67 11.31 11.17
CA TYR A 31 -7.83 11.88 11.86
C TYR A 31 -7.60 13.33 12.28
N ILE A 32 -6.40 13.66 12.75
CA ILE A 32 -6.04 15.04 13.09
C ILE A 32 -6.04 15.93 11.84
N SER A 33 -5.48 15.46 10.72
CA SER A 33 -5.51 16.20 9.46
C SER A 33 -6.95 16.43 8.98
N LYS A 34 -7.80 15.40 9.11
CA LYS A 34 -9.22 15.46 8.76
C LYS A 34 -9.98 16.50 9.59
N TRP A 35 -9.71 16.62 10.89
CA TRP A 35 -10.40 17.57 11.76
C TRP A 35 -9.85 18.99 11.69
N THR A 36 -8.53 19.15 11.52
CA THR A 36 -7.88 20.47 11.53
C THR A 36 -7.80 21.12 10.15
N GLY A 37 -8.00 20.35 9.07
CA GLY A 37 -7.79 20.80 7.69
C GLY A 37 -6.33 21.06 7.34
N LYS A 38 -5.39 20.76 8.26
CA LYS A 38 -3.95 20.95 8.05
C LYS A 38 -3.30 19.59 7.78
N PRO A 39 -2.43 19.46 6.77
CA PRO A 39 -1.76 18.19 6.49
C PRO A 39 -0.75 17.86 7.60
N VAL A 40 -1.02 16.81 8.36
CA VAL A 40 -0.13 16.29 9.43
C VAL A 40 0.23 14.84 9.10
N GLN A 41 1.54 14.56 8.96
CA GLN A 41 2.07 13.24 8.63
C GLN A 41 3.21 12.87 9.58
N TRP A 42 2.94 11.95 10.53
CA TRP A 42 3.91 11.54 11.57
C TRP A 42 4.51 10.14 11.36
N GLY A 43 3.84 9.33 10.54
CA GLY A 43 4.27 7.98 10.20
C GLY A 43 4.79 7.89 8.76
N ILE A 44 5.49 6.80 8.46
CA ILE A 44 5.83 6.43 7.08
C ILE A 44 4.71 5.56 6.47
N PRO A 45 4.57 5.51 5.13
CA PRO A 45 3.59 4.66 4.48
C PRO A 45 3.70 3.20 4.95
N ILE A 46 2.56 2.59 5.30
CA ILE A 46 2.50 1.20 5.78
C ILE A 46 2.79 0.22 4.64
N SER A 47 2.37 0.56 3.42
CA SER A 47 2.67 -0.14 2.19
C SER A 47 3.00 0.88 1.10
N VAL A 48 3.96 0.52 0.25
CA VAL A 48 4.28 1.27 -0.97
C VAL A 48 4.26 0.26 -2.10
N THR A 49 3.33 0.43 -3.02
CA THR A 49 3.26 -0.35 -4.25
C THR A 49 3.62 0.59 -5.39
N PHE A 50 4.60 0.19 -6.19
CA PHE A 50 4.95 0.90 -7.41
C PHE A 50 4.95 -0.10 -8.57
N GLU A 51 4.52 0.36 -9.73
CA GLU A 51 4.41 -0.42 -10.95
C GLU A 51 5.60 -0.06 -11.85
N PRO A 52 6.70 -0.83 -11.80
CA PRO A 52 7.94 -0.46 -12.47
C PRO A 52 7.79 -0.43 -13.99
N THR A 53 6.88 -1.23 -14.53
CA THR A 53 6.62 -1.36 -15.97
C THR A 53 5.29 -0.74 -16.35
N THR A 54 5.22 -0.11 -17.51
CA THR A 54 3.95 0.33 -18.11
C THR A 54 3.31 -0.75 -19.00
N SER A 55 4.04 -1.82 -19.30
CA SER A 55 3.53 -2.94 -20.09
C SER A 55 2.74 -3.92 -19.22
N CYS A 56 1.46 -4.15 -19.56
CA CYS A 56 0.65 -5.24 -19.00
C CYS A 56 -0.09 -5.99 -20.11
N ASN A 57 0.02 -7.32 -20.15
CA ASN A 57 -0.67 -8.15 -21.14
C ASN A 57 -2.13 -8.43 -20.77
N LEU A 58 -2.39 -8.63 -19.47
CA LEU A 58 -3.70 -9.08 -18.96
C LEU A 58 -4.75 -7.97 -18.90
N ARG A 59 -4.32 -6.70 -18.81
CA ARG A 59 -5.18 -5.49 -18.84
C ARG A 59 -6.28 -5.46 -17.78
N CYS A 60 -5.97 -5.90 -16.56
CA CYS A 60 -6.92 -5.85 -15.46
C CYS A 60 -7.29 -4.40 -15.07
N PRO A 61 -8.53 -4.14 -14.62
CA PRO A 61 -8.99 -2.81 -14.24
C PRO A 61 -8.50 -2.35 -12.85
N GLU A 62 -7.75 -3.19 -12.13
CA GLU A 62 -7.32 -2.92 -10.75
C GLU A 62 -5.97 -2.19 -10.66
N CYS A 63 -5.13 -2.29 -11.71
CA CYS A 63 -3.79 -1.69 -11.72
C CYS A 63 -3.61 -0.66 -12.84
N PRO A 64 -2.81 0.39 -12.64
CA PRO A 64 -2.61 1.45 -13.64
C PRO A 64 -1.92 0.93 -14.91
N SER A 65 -1.05 -0.08 -14.78
CA SER A 65 -0.41 -0.79 -15.90
C SER A 65 -1.44 -1.51 -16.78
N GLY A 66 -2.42 -2.15 -16.15
CA GLY A 66 -3.51 -2.83 -16.85
C GLY A 66 -4.46 -1.85 -17.54
N LYS A 67 -4.79 -0.76 -16.86
CA LYS A 67 -5.67 0.30 -17.37
C LYS A 67 -5.01 1.23 -18.39
N ARG A 68 -3.69 1.20 -18.52
CA ARG A 68 -2.88 2.08 -19.39
C ARG A 68 -3.12 3.56 -19.10
N GLU A 69 -3.27 3.90 -17.81
CA GLU A 69 -3.45 5.29 -17.34
C GLU A 69 -2.13 6.06 -17.24
N PHE A 70 -1.00 5.41 -17.56
CA PHE A 70 0.30 6.08 -17.57
C PHE A 70 0.46 7.02 -18.75
N THR A 71 0.90 8.25 -18.47
CA THR A 71 1.28 9.26 -19.48
C THR A 71 2.66 9.01 -20.10
N ARG A 72 3.46 8.12 -19.48
CA ARG A 72 4.79 7.70 -19.95
C ARG A 72 4.69 6.56 -20.99
N PRO A 73 5.65 6.45 -21.93
CA PRO A 73 5.62 5.41 -22.95
C PRO A 73 5.66 3.99 -22.38
N THR A 74 5.21 3.03 -23.18
CA THR A 74 5.27 1.60 -22.84
C THR A 74 6.72 1.14 -22.75
N GLY A 75 7.09 0.59 -21.60
CA GLY A 75 8.42 0.09 -21.30
C GLY A 75 8.36 -1.00 -20.23
N MET A 76 9.24 -1.97 -20.38
CA MET A 76 9.42 -3.08 -19.45
C MET A 76 10.81 -2.96 -18.84
N LEU A 77 10.92 -3.17 -17.54
CA LEU A 77 12.21 -3.19 -16.86
C LEU A 77 13.02 -4.35 -17.45
N GLN A 78 14.22 -4.06 -17.92
CA GLN A 78 15.16 -5.06 -18.42
C GLN A 78 16.07 -5.44 -17.26
N ASN A 79 16.21 -6.75 -17.02
CA ASN A 79 17.18 -7.30 -16.07
C ASN A 79 18.50 -7.59 -16.77
#